data_AF-A0A3N9NM70-F1
#
_entry.id   AF-A0A3N9NM70-F1
#
_cell.length_a   1.000
_cell.length_b   1.000
_cell.length_c   1.000
_cell.angle_alpha   90.00
_cell.angle_beta   90.00
_cell.angle_gamma   90.00
#
_symmetry.space_group_name_H-M   'P 1'
#
loop_
_entity.id
_entity.type
_entity.pdbx_description
1 polymer ?
#
loop_
_entity_poly.entity_id
_entity_poly.type
_entity_poly.pdbx_seq_one_letter_code
_entity_poly.pdbx_strand_id
1 'polypeptide(L)'
;MKNPYKRTDVFACNYQGHAAFNHRVSVYHVMRQKKCYPHGCLMFKWSCALKNKGKRCYRGLNYVGRLCEGCTHYTDEKIHYQPKIILSGAAFEEFQNELDDFDEWVNENENRDLEILCEISSIKPYFKKTMSGGKGQLRLDGYLLVMRHGYIGITEFDDYFYANISPNQQDRFRFAAGDTFEATGRMNLNRGRLLFNKVWSVTFEHRSSTPTWNNSKALVARASATEFYVQQEACIRCAHGALVDTVTYIDGQKQFKRSLYCLKGIKNPELCYISATEKIDLCAKQNN
;
A
#
# COMPACT_ATOMS: atom_id res chain seq x y z
N MET A 1 -14.34 12.42 -10.02
CA MET A 1 -14.46 11.64 -8.77
C MET A 1 -13.08 11.46 -8.13
N LYS A 2 -12.99 11.45 -6.79
CA LYS A 2 -11.75 11.18 -6.02
C LYS A 2 -11.92 9.92 -5.18
N ASN A 3 -10.83 9.36 -4.66
CA ASN A 3 -10.88 8.21 -3.77
C ASN A 3 -10.80 8.63 -2.29
N PRO A 4 -11.94 8.78 -1.59
CA PRO A 4 -11.98 9.18 -0.18
C PRO A 4 -11.28 8.17 0.74
N TYR A 5 -11.15 6.90 0.34
CA TYR A 5 -10.49 5.89 1.17
C TYR A 5 -9.00 6.14 1.44
N LYS A 6 -8.34 6.94 0.60
CA LYS A 6 -6.93 7.31 0.78
C LYS A 6 -6.73 8.47 1.74
N ARG A 7 -7.79 9.22 2.08
CA ARG A 7 -7.71 10.37 2.99
C ARG A 7 -7.17 9.93 4.35
N THR A 8 -6.25 10.72 4.90
CA THR A 8 -5.62 10.51 6.22
C THR A 8 -5.85 11.70 7.15
N ASP A 9 -6.58 12.70 6.68
CA ASP A 9 -6.91 13.95 7.36
C ASP A 9 -8.25 13.88 8.10
N VAL A 10 -9.00 12.78 8.02
CA VAL A 10 -10.32 12.67 8.69
C VAL A 10 -10.25 11.95 10.05
N PHE A 11 -9.39 10.95 10.22
CA PHE A 11 -9.29 10.20 11.49
C PHE A 11 -7.89 10.24 12.11
N ALA A 12 -7.85 10.44 13.43
CA ALA A 12 -6.67 10.23 14.27
C ALA A 12 -6.92 9.10 15.29
N CYS A 13 -5.93 8.26 15.54
CA CYS A 13 -6.01 7.20 16.56
C CYS A 13 -4.69 7.06 17.32
N ASN A 14 -4.77 7.16 18.66
CA ASN A 14 -3.64 7.10 19.58
C ASN A 14 -3.09 5.68 19.83
N TYR A 15 -3.56 4.67 19.10
CA TYR A 15 -2.95 3.35 19.14
C TYR A 15 -1.46 3.43 18.79
N GLN A 16 -0.60 2.83 19.62
CA GLN A 16 0.86 2.90 19.48
C GLN A 16 1.36 2.44 18.10
N GLY A 17 0.67 1.47 17.48
CA GLY A 17 1.01 1.01 16.12
C GLY A 17 0.86 2.08 15.03
N HIS A 18 0.14 3.18 15.30
CA HIS A 18 -0.05 4.29 14.37
C HIS A 18 0.94 5.45 14.59
N ALA A 19 1.82 5.37 15.60
CA ALA A 19 2.79 6.43 15.89
C ALA A 19 3.72 6.74 14.70
N ALA A 20 4.08 5.73 13.91
CA ALA A 20 4.88 5.88 12.70
C ALA A 20 4.24 6.76 11.60
N PHE A 21 2.93 7.03 11.71
CA PHE A 21 2.16 7.85 10.78
C PHE A 21 1.56 9.08 11.48
N ASN A 22 2.20 9.58 12.54
CA ASN A 22 1.73 10.72 13.35
C ASN A 22 0.28 10.53 13.84
N HIS A 23 -0.09 9.29 14.16
CA HIS A 23 -1.45 8.90 14.56
C HIS A 23 -2.56 9.18 13.54
N ARG A 24 -2.22 9.60 12.32
CA ARG A 24 -3.16 9.73 11.20
C ARG A 24 -3.39 8.37 10.59
N VAL A 25 -4.66 8.08 10.31
CA VAL A 25 -5.07 6.75 9.83
C VAL A 25 -5.95 6.94 8.61
N SER A 26 -5.74 6.09 7.59
CA SER A 26 -6.56 6.18 6.39
C SER A 26 -8.01 5.82 6.66
N VAL A 27 -8.92 6.48 5.93
CA VAL A 27 -10.36 6.17 5.96
C VAL A 27 -10.60 4.69 5.69
N TYR A 28 -9.92 4.09 4.71
CA TYR A 28 -10.03 2.65 4.42
C TYR A 28 -9.79 1.79 5.66
N HIS A 29 -8.74 2.10 6.42
CA HIS A 29 -8.36 1.31 7.58
C HIS A 29 -9.44 1.37 8.66
N VAL A 30 -9.96 2.58 8.93
CA VAL A 30 -10.96 2.81 9.97
C VAL A 30 -12.33 2.24 9.57
N MET A 31 -12.80 2.56 8.37
CA MET A 31 -14.19 2.31 7.94
C MET A 31 -14.39 0.91 7.34
N ARG A 32 -13.42 0.39 6.55
CA ARG A 32 -13.56 -0.90 5.84
C ARG A 32 -12.75 -2.03 6.46
N GLN A 33 -11.46 -1.80 6.77
CA GLN A 33 -10.56 -2.86 7.20
C GLN A 33 -10.78 -3.28 8.66
N LYS A 34 -10.80 -2.30 9.58
CA LYS A 34 -10.96 -2.55 11.01
C LYS A 34 -12.35 -2.27 11.53
N LYS A 35 -13.15 -1.49 10.79
CA LYS A 35 -14.52 -1.11 11.18
C LYS A 35 -14.56 -0.54 12.61
N CYS A 36 -13.58 0.32 12.93
CA CYS A 36 -13.43 0.89 14.27
C CYS A 36 -14.30 2.12 14.50
N TYR A 37 -14.95 2.66 13.49
CA TYR A 37 -15.84 3.79 13.64
C TYR A 37 -17.30 3.31 13.52
N PRO A 38 -18.22 3.77 14.39
CA PRO A 38 -18.02 4.75 15.47
C PRO A 38 -17.56 4.15 16.82
N HIS A 39 -17.57 2.82 16.96
CA HIS A 39 -17.52 2.13 18.25
C HIS A 39 -16.12 1.91 18.85
N GLY A 40 -15.06 2.32 18.17
CA GLY A 40 -13.67 2.03 18.52
C GLY A 40 -13.23 0.59 18.24
N CYS A 41 -12.00 0.28 18.63
CA CYS A 41 -11.47 -1.08 18.66
C CYS A 41 -10.97 -1.45 20.06
N LEU A 42 -10.97 -2.74 20.34
CA LEU A 42 -10.50 -3.31 21.61
C LEU A 42 -9.17 -4.01 21.42
N MET A 43 -8.27 -3.75 22.34
CA MET A 43 -6.97 -4.41 22.45
C MET A 43 -6.83 -5.03 23.83
N PHE A 44 -6.30 -6.24 23.87
CA PHE A 44 -5.87 -6.87 25.10
C PHE A 44 -4.36 -6.77 25.19
N LYS A 45 -3.87 -6.10 26.23
CA LYS A 45 -2.45 -5.96 26.49
C LYS A 45 -2.09 -6.85 27.67
N TRP A 46 -1.41 -7.94 27.34
CA TRP A 46 -0.95 -8.92 28.30
C TRP A 46 0.47 -8.60 28.74
N SER A 47 0.69 -8.50 30.05
CA SER A 47 2.02 -8.29 30.60
C SER A 47 2.31 -9.23 31.77
N CYS A 48 3.60 -9.50 32.01
CA CYS A 48 4.04 -10.32 33.12
C CYS A 48 5.19 -9.65 33.85
N ALA A 49 5.01 -9.34 35.13
CA ALA A 49 6.00 -8.64 35.94
C ALA A 49 7.34 -9.40 36.06
N LEU A 50 7.31 -10.74 36.08
CA LEU A 50 8.52 -11.57 36.12
C LEU A 50 9.30 -11.53 34.80
N LYS A 51 8.59 -11.69 33.66
CA LYS A 51 9.21 -11.63 32.34
C LYS A 51 9.77 -10.25 32.03
N ASN A 52 9.08 -9.19 32.44
CA ASN A 52 9.58 -7.82 32.31
C ASN A 52 10.88 -7.59 33.09
N LYS A 53 11.13 -8.37 34.16
CA LYS A 53 12.37 -8.38 34.93
C LYS A 53 13.39 -9.43 34.42
N GLY A 54 13.18 -10.02 33.25
CA GLY A 54 14.06 -11.05 32.68
C GLY A 54 14.02 -12.41 33.38
N LYS A 55 13.09 -12.62 34.33
CA LYS A 55 12.97 -13.89 35.07
C LYS A 55 12.15 -14.92 34.28
N ARG A 56 12.47 -16.20 34.48
CA ARG A 56 11.71 -17.32 33.93
C ARG A 56 10.34 -17.44 34.62
N CYS A 57 9.34 -17.90 33.87
CA CYS A 57 8.02 -18.19 34.42
C CYS A 57 8.07 -19.50 35.22
N TYR A 58 7.57 -19.50 36.47
CA TYR A 58 7.51 -20.71 37.30
C TYR A 58 6.56 -21.78 36.74
N ARG A 59 5.57 -21.37 35.93
CA ARG A 59 4.66 -22.27 35.19
C ARG A 59 5.27 -22.80 33.89
N GLY A 60 6.52 -22.47 33.58
CA GLY A 60 7.21 -22.90 32.35
C GLY A 60 6.73 -22.23 31.06
N LEU A 61 5.89 -21.19 31.13
CA LEU A 61 5.35 -20.53 29.94
C LEU A 61 6.37 -19.62 29.24
N ASN A 62 6.49 -19.77 27.93
CA ASN A 62 7.40 -18.97 27.08
C ASN A 62 6.77 -17.69 26.54
N TYR A 63 5.46 -17.51 26.64
CA TYR A 63 4.75 -16.31 26.19
C TYR A 63 3.68 -15.94 27.21
N VAL A 64 3.39 -14.64 27.30
CA VAL A 64 2.29 -14.14 28.14
C VAL A 64 0.99 -14.25 27.35
N GLY A 65 -0.06 -14.81 27.95
CA GLY A 65 -1.37 -14.84 27.32
C GLY A 65 -2.44 -15.49 28.18
N ARG A 66 -3.51 -15.98 27.55
CA ARG A 66 -4.69 -16.53 28.26
C ARG A 66 -4.36 -17.61 29.29
N LEU A 67 -3.32 -18.42 29.05
CA LEU A 67 -2.88 -19.44 30.00
C LEU A 67 -2.29 -18.86 31.31
N CYS A 68 -2.00 -17.57 31.35
CA CYS A 68 -1.50 -16.87 32.54
C CYS A 68 -2.62 -16.40 33.49
N GLU A 69 -3.89 -16.61 33.13
CA GLU A 69 -5.04 -16.30 34.00
C GLU A 69 -4.87 -16.95 35.39
N GLY A 70 -5.27 -16.20 36.42
CA GLY A 70 -5.07 -16.57 37.83
C GLY A 70 -3.64 -16.41 38.38
N CYS A 71 -2.65 -16.00 37.57
CA CYS A 71 -1.29 -15.73 38.06
C CYS A 71 -1.18 -14.34 38.70
N THR A 72 -0.58 -14.23 39.88
CA THR A 72 -0.34 -12.96 40.59
C THR A 72 0.60 -11.99 39.85
N HIS A 73 1.42 -12.49 38.92
CA HIS A 73 2.33 -11.68 38.12
C HIS A 73 1.80 -11.33 36.74
N TYR A 74 0.58 -11.77 36.40
CA TYR A 74 -0.06 -11.53 35.12
C TYR A 74 -1.00 -10.32 35.22
N THR A 75 -0.96 -9.47 34.20
CA THR A 75 -1.87 -8.33 34.08
C THR A 75 -2.47 -8.35 32.68
N ASP A 76 -3.80 -8.25 32.62
CA ASP A 76 -4.56 -8.07 31.39
C ASP A 76 -5.20 -6.68 31.40
N GLU A 77 -4.72 -5.80 30.53
CA GLU A 77 -5.29 -4.48 30.31
C GLU A 77 -6.15 -4.51 29.04
N LYS A 78 -7.46 -4.33 29.21
CA LYS A 78 -8.39 -4.10 28.09
C LYS A 78 -8.38 -2.62 27.73
N ILE A 79 -7.74 -2.29 26.62
CA ILE A 79 -7.63 -0.92 26.13
C ILE A 79 -8.63 -0.71 24.99
N HIS A 80 -9.43 0.34 25.09
CA HIS A 80 -10.35 0.76 24.05
C HIS A 80 -9.78 1.98 23.33
N TYR A 81 -9.66 1.87 22.00
CA TYR A 81 -9.16 2.93 21.14
C TYR A 81 -10.26 3.40 20.21
N GLN A 82 -10.75 4.63 20.43
CA GLN A 82 -11.73 5.26 19.57
C GLN A 82 -11.04 6.24 18.60
N PRO A 83 -11.22 6.08 17.28
CA PRO A 83 -10.75 7.06 16.32
C PRO A 83 -11.43 8.42 16.56
N LYS A 84 -10.62 9.47 16.64
CA LYS A 84 -11.08 10.86 16.72
C LYS A 84 -11.30 11.41 15.31
N ILE A 85 -12.44 12.06 15.08
CA ILE A 85 -12.68 12.85 13.86
C ILE A 85 -11.90 14.16 13.96
N ILE A 86 -11.10 14.45 12.94
CA ILE A 86 -10.26 15.66 12.87
C ILE A 86 -11.02 16.80 12.17
N LEU A 87 -11.90 16.47 11.22
CA LEU A 87 -12.71 17.44 10.49
C LEU A 87 -13.75 18.11 11.41
N SER A 88 -14.16 19.33 11.04
CA SER A 88 -15.36 19.96 11.60
C SER A 88 -16.61 19.16 11.23
N GLY A 89 -17.70 19.32 11.99
CA GLY A 89 -18.98 18.62 11.73
C GLY A 89 -19.46 18.74 10.28
N ALA A 90 -19.58 19.97 9.74
CA ALA A 90 -20.01 20.18 8.35
C ALA A 90 -19.09 19.50 7.33
N ALA A 91 -17.78 19.69 7.43
CA ALA A 91 -16.81 19.01 6.56
C ALA A 91 -16.82 17.48 6.70
N PHE A 92 -17.23 16.95 7.86
CA PHE A 92 -17.38 15.51 8.05
C PHE A 92 -18.65 14.98 7.41
N GLU A 93 -19.77 15.71 7.47
CA GLU A 93 -21.01 15.38 6.75
C GLU A 93 -20.80 15.40 5.23
N GLU A 94 -20.13 16.42 4.70
CA GLU A 94 -19.74 16.48 3.28
C GLU A 94 -18.87 15.27 2.88
N PHE A 95 -17.91 14.91 3.73
CA PHE A 95 -17.07 13.73 3.52
C PHE A 95 -17.88 12.42 3.57
N GLN A 96 -18.90 12.32 4.42
CA GLN A 96 -19.76 11.13 4.46
C GLN A 96 -20.51 10.97 3.16
N ASN A 97 -21.08 12.04 2.62
CA ASN A 97 -21.73 12.02 1.31
C ASN A 97 -20.73 11.64 0.20
N GLU A 98 -19.52 12.23 0.20
CA GLU A 98 -18.44 11.86 -0.74
C GLU A 98 -18.10 10.36 -0.66
N LEU A 99 -18.04 9.82 0.55
CA LEU A 99 -17.73 8.41 0.79
C LEU A 99 -18.85 7.49 0.33
N ASP A 100 -20.11 7.85 0.56
CA ASP A 100 -21.27 7.07 0.16
C ASP A 100 -21.41 7.04 -1.37
N ASP A 101 -21.26 8.19 -2.04
CA ASP A 101 -21.23 8.29 -3.51
C ASP A 101 -20.11 7.41 -4.11
N PHE A 102 -18.93 7.46 -3.50
CA PHE A 102 -17.81 6.64 -3.93
C PHE A 102 -18.05 5.15 -3.69
N ASP A 103 -18.68 4.79 -2.57
CA ASP A 103 -19.00 3.39 -2.25
C ASP A 103 -20.06 2.82 -3.19
N GLU A 104 -21.08 3.59 -3.54
CA GLU A 104 -22.06 3.23 -4.57
C GLU A 104 -21.35 2.97 -5.90
N TRP A 105 -20.54 3.93 -6.36
CA TRP A 105 -19.79 3.80 -7.60
C TRP A 105 -18.84 2.57 -7.58
N VAL A 106 -18.15 2.30 -6.47
CA VAL A 106 -17.31 1.11 -6.35
C VAL A 106 -18.15 -0.16 -6.42
N ASN A 107 -19.28 -0.23 -5.72
CA ASN A 107 -20.14 -1.42 -5.72
C ASN A 107 -20.69 -1.72 -7.13
N GLU A 108 -20.99 -0.69 -7.91
CA GLU A 108 -21.46 -0.83 -9.29
C GLU A 108 -20.36 -1.30 -10.25
N ASN A 109 -19.11 -0.90 -10.01
CA ASN A 109 -18.01 -1.09 -10.96
C ASN A 109 -17.02 -2.20 -10.55
N GLU A 110 -17.03 -2.63 -9.29
CA GLU A 110 -16.10 -3.64 -8.78
C GLU A 110 -16.31 -4.99 -9.49
N ASN A 111 -15.19 -5.62 -9.87
CA ASN A 111 -15.15 -6.88 -10.63
C ASN A 111 -15.75 -6.81 -12.05
N ARG A 112 -16.12 -5.61 -12.54
CA ARG A 112 -16.53 -5.41 -13.93
C ARG A 112 -15.36 -5.05 -14.83
N ASP A 113 -15.56 -5.30 -16.12
CA ASP A 113 -14.64 -4.92 -17.17
C ASP A 113 -15.02 -3.52 -17.66
N LEU A 114 -14.10 -2.57 -17.54
CA LEU A 114 -14.33 -1.16 -17.81
C LEU A 114 -13.26 -0.65 -18.76
N GLU A 115 -13.65 0.28 -19.63
CA GLU A 115 -12.70 1.05 -20.41
C GLU A 115 -11.99 2.07 -19.52
N ILE A 116 -10.71 2.27 -19.75
CA ILE A 116 -9.88 3.24 -19.07
C ILE A 116 -9.12 4.06 -20.10
N LEU A 117 -9.10 5.37 -19.90
CA LEU A 117 -8.23 6.32 -20.59
C LEU A 117 -7.37 6.99 -19.54
N CYS A 118 -6.05 7.04 -19.69
CA CYS A 118 -5.18 7.56 -18.63
C CYS A 118 -3.77 7.95 -19.08
N GLU A 119 -3.10 8.72 -18.22
CA GLU A 119 -1.66 8.99 -18.29
C GLU A 119 -0.89 8.15 -17.26
N ILE A 120 0.20 7.50 -17.68
CA ILE A 120 1.10 6.78 -16.78
C ILE A 120 1.99 7.77 -16.04
N SER A 121 1.77 7.95 -14.75
CA SER A 121 2.65 8.73 -13.89
C SER A 121 3.97 8.01 -13.59
N SER A 122 3.92 6.71 -13.30
CA SER A 122 5.13 5.89 -13.10
C SER A 122 4.86 4.41 -13.33
N ILE A 123 5.92 3.67 -13.62
CA ILE A 123 5.90 2.20 -13.76
C ILE A 123 6.94 1.59 -12.82
N LYS A 124 6.53 0.54 -12.10
CA LYS A 124 7.35 -0.10 -11.07
C LYS A 124 7.31 -1.61 -11.20
N PRO A 125 8.44 -2.33 -11.10
CA PRO A 125 8.43 -3.78 -11.00
C PRO A 125 7.61 -4.22 -9.77
N TYR A 126 6.68 -5.16 -9.99
CA TYR A 126 5.88 -5.78 -8.95
C TYR A 126 6.47 -7.13 -8.61
N PHE A 127 6.99 -7.27 -7.38
CA PHE A 127 7.55 -8.51 -6.88
C PHE A 127 6.65 -9.15 -5.82
N LYS A 128 6.64 -10.47 -5.81
CA LYS A 128 5.97 -11.28 -4.80
C LYS A 128 7.00 -12.15 -4.08
N LYS A 129 6.99 -12.12 -2.74
CA LYS A 129 7.85 -12.95 -1.90
C LYS A 129 7.02 -14.07 -1.30
N THR A 130 7.42 -15.30 -1.53
CA THR A 130 6.79 -16.47 -0.89
C THR A 130 7.80 -17.09 0.08
N MET A 131 7.40 -17.25 1.34
CA MET A 131 8.22 -17.92 2.35
C MET A 131 7.71 -19.35 2.53
N SER A 132 8.59 -20.33 2.31
CA SER A 132 8.32 -21.76 2.56
C SER A 132 9.54 -22.39 3.25
N GLY A 133 9.33 -23.07 4.38
CA GLY A 133 10.41 -23.76 5.11
C GLY A 133 11.61 -22.86 5.47
N GLY A 134 11.36 -21.58 5.80
CA GLY A 134 12.42 -20.61 6.12
C GLY A 134 13.17 -20.02 4.93
N LYS A 135 12.96 -20.52 3.71
CA LYS A 135 13.53 -19.95 2.47
C LYS A 135 12.50 -19.05 1.80
N GLY A 136 12.93 -17.83 1.46
CA GLY A 136 12.13 -16.85 0.74
C GLY A 136 12.47 -16.81 -0.73
N GLN A 137 11.49 -16.97 -1.60
CA GLN A 137 11.65 -16.75 -3.04
C GLN A 137 10.99 -15.43 -3.44
N LEU A 138 11.78 -14.49 -3.93
CA LEU A 138 11.30 -13.22 -4.49
C LEU A 138 11.17 -13.37 -6.02
N ARG A 139 9.95 -13.32 -6.55
CA ARG A 139 9.66 -13.46 -7.97
C ARG A 139 9.15 -12.15 -8.56
N LEU A 140 9.58 -11.81 -9.78
CA LEU A 140 8.94 -10.77 -10.58
C LEU A 140 7.58 -11.29 -11.03
N ASP A 141 6.51 -10.70 -10.52
CA ASP A 141 5.14 -11.11 -10.81
C ASP A 141 4.53 -10.25 -11.93
N GLY A 142 5.03 -9.03 -12.11
CA GLY A 142 4.61 -8.13 -13.18
C GLY A 142 5.14 -6.73 -12.99
N TYR A 143 4.40 -5.75 -13.47
CA TYR A 143 4.64 -4.33 -13.23
C TYR A 143 3.36 -3.67 -12.74
N LEU A 144 3.52 -2.71 -11.84
CA LEU A 144 2.47 -1.82 -11.38
C LEU A 144 2.58 -0.52 -12.17
N LEU A 145 1.56 -0.25 -12.98
CA LEU A 145 1.33 1.07 -13.56
C LEU A 145 0.64 1.94 -12.50
N VAL A 146 1.20 3.12 -12.26
CA VAL A 146 0.60 4.18 -11.47
C VAL A 146 0.08 5.20 -12.46
N MET A 147 -1.24 5.32 -12.55
CA MET A 147 -1.93 6.15 -13.53
C MET A 147 -2.57 7.35 -12.82
N ARG A 148 -2.72 8.44 -13.56
CA ARG A 148 -3.38 9.67 -13.14
C ARG A 148 -4.12 10.28 -14.34
N HIS A 149 -4.91 11.33 -14.09
CA HIS A 149 -5.52 12.15 -15.14
C HIS A 149 -6.24 11.30 -16.18
N GLY A 150 -7.33 10.65 -15.77
CA GLY A 150 -7.97 9.65 -16.61
C GLY A 150 -9.45 9.45 -16.34
N TYR A 151 -10.06 8.63 -17.20
CA TYR A 151 -11.45 8.22 -17.11
C TYR A 151 -11.52 6.72 -16.83
N ILE A 152 -12.51 6.33 -16.02
CA ILE A 152 -12.92 4.93 -15.82
C ILE A 152 -14.37 4.83 -16.29
N GLY A 153 -14.58 4.18 -17.43
CA GLY A 153 -15.82 4.30 -18.19
C GLY A 153 -16.08 5.76 -18.55
N ILE A 154 -17.23 6.28 -18.14
CA ILE A 154 -17.62 7.68 -18.33
C ILE A 154 -17.21 8.59 -17.16
N THR A 155 -16.65 8.02 -16.08
CA THR A 155 -16.34 8.77 -14.86
C THR A 155 -14.93 9.33 -14.93
N GLU A 156 -14.80 10.66 -14.93
CA GLU A 156 -13.52 11.32 -14.72
C GLU A 156 -12.98 10.99 -13.32
N PHE A 157 -11.73 10.56 -13.25
CA PHE A 157 -11.08 10.12 -12.02
C PHE A 157 -9.87 10.99 -11.68
N ASP A 158 -10.06 11.91 -10.73
CA ASP A 158 -9.09 12.92 -10.29
C ASP A 158 -8.27 12.43 -9.07
N ASP A 159 -7.73 11.22 -9.18
CA ASP A 159 -6.78 10.66 -8.22
C ASP A 159 -5.98 9.53 -8.90
N TYR A 160 -4.94 9.04 -8.23
CA TYR A 160 -4.18 7.90 -8.71
C TYR A 160 -5.00 6.61 -8.71
N PHE A 161 -4.89 5.84 -9.76
CA PHE A 161 -5.36 4.46 -9.84
C PHE A 161 -4.26 3.60 -10.45
N TYR A 162 -4.42 2.28 -10.34
CA TYR A 162 -3.33 1.37 -10.57
C TYR A 162 -3.72 0.25 -11.53
N ALA A 163 -2.76 -0.29 -12.26
CA ALA A 163 -2.96 -1.46 -13.09
C ALA A 163 -1.79 -2.42 -12.92
N ASN A 164 -2.12 -3.70 -12.80
CA ASN A 164 -1.12 -4.76 -12.89
C ASN A 164 -1.03 -5.22 -14.34
N ILE A 165 0.19 -5.22 -14.87
CA ILE A 165 0.51 -5.82 -16.16
C ILE A 165 1.51 -6.95 -15.99
N SER A 166 1.40 -7.95 -16.85
CA SER A 166 2.35 -9.07 -16.85
C SER A 166 3.72 -8.67 -17.41
N PRO A 167 4.79 -9.43 -17.10
CA PRO A 167 6.09 -9.23 -17.72
C PRO A 167 6.07 -9.25 -19.25
N ASN A 168 5.22 -10.10 -19.84
CA ASN A 168 5.06 -10.21 -21.29
C ASN A 168 4.40 -8.97 -21.89
N GLN A 169 3.41 -8.40 -21.19
CA GLN A 169 2.80 -7.15 -21.62
C GLN A 169 3.79 -6.00 -21.56
N GLN A 170 4.65 -5.94 -20.54
CA GLN A 170 5.68 -4.91 -20.48
C GLN A 170 6.72 -5.07 -21.60
N ASP A 171 7.16 -6.29 -21.92
CA ASP A 171 8.09 -6.49 -23.04
C ASP A 171 7.46 -6.13 -24.40
N ARG A 172 6.18 -6.44 -24.58
CA ARG A 172 5.41 -6.15 -25.81
C ARG A 172 5.14 -4.66 -25.97
N PHE A 173 4.52 -4.04 -24.97
CA PHE A 173 4.01 -2.67 -25.07
C PHE A 173 5.01 -1.64 -24.59
N ARG A 174 6.00 -2.02 -23.78
CA ARG A 174 7.03 -1.12 -23.24
C ARG A 174 6.42 0.15 -22.65
N PHE A 175 5.44 0.00 -21.77
CA PHE A 175 4.79 1.14 -21.11
C PHE A 175 5.84 2.01 -20.42
N ALA A 176 5.76 3.31 -20.58
CA ALA A 176 6.68 4.27 -19.98
C ALA A 176 5.93 5.39 -19.24
N ALA A 177 6.61 6.07 -18.33
CA ALA A 177 6.05 7.25 -17.67
C ALA A 177 5.84 8.38 -18.69
N GLY A 178 4.65 8.97 -18.68
CA GLY A 178 4.16 9.96 -19.63
C GLY A 178 3.41 9.38 -20.83
N ASP A 179 3.35 8.06 -21.00
CA ASP A 179 2.48 7.47 -22.04
C ASP A 179 1.00 7.71 -21.70
N THR A 180 0.19 8.00 -22.71
CA THR A 180 -1.27 7.99 -22.59
C THR A 180 -1.85 6.85 -23.41
N PHE A 181 -2.80 6.13 -22.84
CA PHE A 181 -3.39 4.96 -23.49
C PHE A 181 -4.82 4.72 -23.06
N GLU A 182 -5.55 4.09 -23.96
CA GLU A 182 -6.85 3.48 -23.73
C GLU A 182 -6.69 1.97 -23.57
N ALA A 183 -7.47 1.37 -22.68
CA ALA A 183 -7.53 -0.07 -22.53
C ALA A 183 -8.84 -0.53 -21.89
N THR A 184 -9.12 -1.82 -21.95
CA THR A 184 -10.13 -2.45 -21.09
C THR A 184 -9.44 -3.12 -19.92
N GLY A 185 -10.00 -3.01 -18.72
CA GLY A 185 -9.48 -3.70 -17.55
C GLY A 185 -10.53 -4.09 -16.53
N ARG A 186 -10.21 -5.07 -15.69
CA ARG A 186 -11.08 -5.50 -14.59
C ARG A 186 -10.78 -4.76 -13.30
N MET A 187 -11.67 -3.87 -12.87
CA MET A 187 -11.49 -3.05 -11.68
C MET A 187 -11.70 -3.86 -10.39
N ASN A 188 -10.92 -3.55 -9.35
CA ASN A 188 -11.02 -4.10 -8.00
C ASN A 188 -10.62 -3.04 -6.96
N LEU A 189 -11.20 -3.09 -5.75
CA LEU A 189 -10.73 -2.27 -4.63
C LEU A 189 -9.70 -3.04 -3.78
N ASN A 190 -8.42 -2.76 -3.96
CA ASN A 190 -7.33 -3.40 -3.22
C ASN A 190 -6.77 -2.51 -2.11
N ARG A 191 -7.16 -2.78 -0.86
CA ARG A 191 -6.67 -2.06 0.33
C ARG A 191 -6.84 -0.54 0.23
N GLY A 192 -8.01 -0.09 -0.23
CA GLY A 192 -8.32 1.33 -0.43
C GLY A 192 -7.77 1.93 -1.73
N ARG A 193 -7.18 1.12 -2.62
CA ARG A 193 -6.71 1.55 -3.94
C ARG A 193 -7.57 0.95 -5.04
N LEU A 194 -7.94 1.75 -6.04
CA LEU A 194 -8.54 1.22 -7.27
C LEU A 194 -7.45 0.58 -8.12
N LEU A 195 -7.60 -0.70 -8.40
CA LEU A 195 -6.62 -1.53 -9.08
C LEU A 195 -7.28 -2.31 -10.21
N PHE A 196 -6.77 -2.16 -11.41
CA PHE A 196 -7.08 -3.01 -12.56
C PHE A 196 -6.16 -4.23 -12.51
N ASN A 197 -6.71 -5.36 -12.10
CA ASN A 197 -5.92 -6.59 -11.92
C ASN A 197 -5.49 -7.22 -13.26
N LYS A 198 -6.22 -6.90 -14.32
CA LYS A 198 -5.99 -7.32 -15.68
C LYS A 198 -6.30 -6.14 -16.58
N VAL A 199 -5.46 -5.92 -17.59
CA VAL A 199 -5.63 -4.90 -18.63
C VAL A 199 -5.39 -5.56 -19.98
N TRP A 200 -6.22 -5.29 -20.98
CA TRP A 200 -6.14 -5.80 -22.35
C TRP A 200 -6.71 -4.77 -23.33
N SER A 201 -6.70 -5.08 -24.63
CA SER A 201 -7.14 -4.16 -25.68
C SER A 201 -6.46 -2.78 -25.61
N VAL A 202 -5.15 -2.78 -25.38
CA VAL A 202 -4.37 -1.55 -25.16
C VAL A 202 -4.13 -0.83 -26.49
N THR A 203 -4.52 0.44 -26.55
CA THR A 203 -4.28 1.36 -27.66
C THR A 203 -3.59 2.60 -27.12
N PHE A 204 -2.45 2.97 -27.68
CA PHE A 204 -1.73 4.18 -27.25
C PHE A 204 -2.20 5.40 -28.04
N GLU A 205 -2.56 6.46 -27.35
CA GLU A 205 -2.79 7.78 -27.96
C GLU A 205 -1.46 8.53 -28.07
N HIS A 206 -0.65 8.51 -27.02
CA HIS A 206 0.64 9.18 -26.98
C HIS A 206 1.74 8.30 -26.37
N ARG A 207 2.95 8.44 -26.91
CA ARG A 207 4.15 7.74 -26.46
C ARG A 207 5.20 8.75 -26.04
N SER A 208 5.50 8.75 -24.75
CA SER A 208 6.46 9.67 -24.12
C SER A 208 7.91 9.47 -24.58
N SER A 209 8.24 8.28 -25.07
CA SER A 209 9.61 7.84 -25.36
C SER A 209 10.56 7.85 -24.14
N THR A 210 10.03 7.99 -22.93
CA THR A 210 10.82 7.94 -21.69
C THR A 210 11.44 6.55 -21.50
N PRO A 211 12.68 6.44 -20.97
CA PRO A 211 13.25 5.16 -20.61
C PRO A 211 12.34 4.38 -19.66
N THR A 212 12.14 3.09 -19.95
CA THR A 212 11.28 2.23 -19.13
C THR A 212 12.00 0.98 -18.63
N TRP A 213 11.34 0.28 -17.71
CA TRP A 213 11.74 -1.03 -17.21
C TRP A 213 11.57 -2.10 -18.30
N ASN A 214 12.48 -3.06 -18.27
CA ASN A 214 12.35 -4.33 -18.95
C ASN A 214 12.65 -5.46 -17.97
N ASN A 215 12.32 -6.69 -18.36
CA ASN A 215 12.43 -7.85 -17.48
C ASN A 215 13.85 -8.08 -16.97
N SER A 216 14.87 -7.94 -17.83
CA SER A 216 16.28 -8.09 -17.43
C SER A 216 16.69 -7.04 -16.38
N LYS A 217 16.38 -5.76 -16.59
CA LYS A 217 16.68 -4.68 -15.64
C LYS A 217 15.96 -4.90 -14.31
N ALA A 218 14.71 -5.33 -14.34
CA ALA A 218 13.96 -5.62 -13.11
C ALA A 218 14.59 -6.79 -12.32
N LEU A 219 15.04 -7.85 -12.99
CA LEU A 219 15.69 -9.00 -12.35
C LEU A 219 17.07 -8.64 -11.76
N VAL A 220 17.85 -7.80 -12.43
CA VAL A 220 19.13 -7.28 -11.90
C VAL A 220 18.87 -6.38 -10.68
N ALA A 221 17.89 -5.49 -10.78
CA ALA A 221 17.50 -4.62 -9.68
C ALA A 221 17.00 -5.40 -8.46
N ARG A 222 16.29 -6.52 -8.68
CA ARG A 222 15.89 -7.45 -7.61
C ARG A 222 17.09 -8.01 -6.84
N ALA A 223 18.18 -8.38 -7.53
CA ALA A 223 19.35 -8.98 -6.91
C ALA A 223 20.12 -7.99 -6.00
N SER A 224 20.04 -6.70 -6.31
CA SER A 224 20.66 -5.62 -5.53
C SER A 224 19.68 -4.92 -4.58
N ALA A 225 18.43 -5.37 -4.53
CA ALA A 225 17.39 -4.67 -3.79
C ALA A 225 17.63 -4.73 -2.27
N THR A 226 17.43 -3.60 -1.59
CA THR A 226 17.49 -3.53 -0.12
C THR A 226 16.10 -3.40 0.46
N GLU A 227 15.76 -4.24 1.44
CA GLU A 227 14.49 -4.19 2.17
C GLU A 227 14.54 -3.08 3.24
N PHE A 228 13.51 -2.24 3.27
CA PHE A 228 13.28 -1.29 4.35
C PHE A 228 12.20 -1.81 5.30
N TYR A 229 12.47 -1.67 6.60
CA TYR A 229 11.53 -2.00 7.67
C TYR A 229 10.39 -0.96 7.77
N VAL A 230 10.63 0.26 7.29
CA VAL A 230 9.67 1.38 7.29
C VAL A 230 9.33 1.76 5.87
N GLN A 231 8.05 1.98 5.58
CA GLN A 231 7.57 2.36 4.25
C GLN A 231 7.53 3.89 4.12
N GLN A 232 8.69 4.51 3.89
CA GLN A 232 8.76 5.96 3.72
C GLN A 232 8.02 6.41 2.46
N GLU A 233 7.25 7.50 2.56
CA GLU A 233 6.38 7.99 1.49
C GLU A 233 7.17 8.38 0.22
N ALA A 234 8.30 9.08 0.37
CA ALA A 234 9.17 9.44 -0.74
C ALA A 234 9.63 8.20 -1.54
N CYS A 235 10.01 7.13 -0.82
CA CYS A 235 10.42 5.87 -1.44
C CYS A 235 9.24 5.13 -2.08
N ILE A 236 8.03 5.18 -1.51
CA ILE A 236 6.83 4.59 -2.14
C ILE A 236 6.55 5.25 -3.49
N ARG A 237 6.80 6.56 -3.62
CA ARG A 237 6.53 7.35 -4.84
C ARG A 237 7.67 7.25 -5.86
N CYS A 238 8.91 7.05 -5.44
CA CYS A 238 10.08 6.85 -6.32
C CYS A 238 9.88 5.71 -7.34
N ALA A 239 10.36 5.88 -8.57
CA ALA A 239 10.31 4.87 -9.64
C ALA A 239 11.11 3.59 -9.31
N HIS A 240 12.04 3.70 -8.36
CA HIS A 240 12.89 2.60 -7.87
C HIS A 240 12.42 2.02 -6.53
N GLY A 241 11.31 2.52 -5.95
CA GLY A 241 10.71 1.91 -4.77
C GLY A 241 9.66 0.87 -5.15
N ALA A 242 9.83 -0.36 -4.69
CA ALA A 242 8.89 -1.45 -4.95
C ALA A 242 8.25 -1.96 -3.67
N LEU A 243 6.92 -1.94 -3.62
CA LEU A 243 6.17 -2.61 -2.57
C LEU A 243 6.08 -4.10 -2.89
N VAL A 244 6.59 -4.93 -1.98
CA VAL A 244 6.66 -6.37 -2.14
C VAL A 244 5.68 -7.03 -1.17
N ASP A 245 4.69 -7.72 -1.73
CA ASP A 245 3.78 -8.54 -0.96
C ASP A 245 4.47 -9.86 -0.59
N THR A 246 4.65 -10.08 0.71
CA THR A 246 5.20 -11.29 1.30
C THR A 246 4.07 -12.16 1.84
N VAL A 247 3.99 -13.39 1.33
CA VAL A 247 3.08 -14.42 1.82
C VAL A 247 3.90 -15.43 2.61
N THR A 248 3.62 -15.53 3.91
CA THR A 248 4.23 -16.52 4.80
C THR A 248 3.19 -17.53 5.22
N TYR A 249 3.53 -18.81 5.15
CA TYR A 249 2.69 -19.89 5.67
C TYR A 249 3.21 -20.25 7.06
N ILE A 250 2.42 -19.95 8.10
CA ILE A 250 2.71 -20.32 9.49
C ILE A 250 1.54 -21.18 9.96
N ASP A 251 1.79 -22.41 10.37
CA ASP A 251 0.79 -23.35 10.88
C ASP A 251 -0.46 -23.50 9.97
N GLY A 252 -0.23 -23.55 8.65
CA GLY A 252 -1.30 -23.64 7.64
C GLY A 252 -2.05 -22.32 7.36
N GLN A 253 -1.80 -21.25 8.12
CA GLN A 253 -2.39 -19.93 7.89
C GLN A 253 -1.50 -19.05 7.03
N LYS A 254 -2.13 -18.36 6.07
CA LYS A 254 -1.47 -17.35 5.22
C LYS A 254 -1.37 -16.03 5.98
N GLN A 255 -0.15 -15.64 6.34
CA GLN A 255 0.16 -14.29 6.78
C GLN A 255 0.62 -13.43 5.61
N PHE A 256 -0.01 -12.27 5.46
CA PHE A 256 0.36 -11.27 4.46
C PHE A 256 1.12 -10.13 5.13
N LYS A 257 2.35 -9.90 4.70
CA LYS A 257 3.16 -8.74 5.07
C LYS A 257 3.49 -7.96 3.80
N ARG A 258 3.56 -6.64 3.87
CA ARG A 258 4.08 -5.82 2.77
C ARG A 258 5.36 -5.13 3.25
N SER A 259 6.43 -5.31 2.51
CA SER A 259 7.72 -4.64 2.76
C SER A 259 8.02 -3.71 1.60
N LEU A 260 8.78 -2.64 1.86
CA LEU A 260 9.26 -1.74 0.82
C LEU A 260 10.70 -2.11 0.46
N TYR A 261 11.01 -2.17 -0.82
CA TYR A 261 12.34 -2.45 -1.33
C TYR A 261 12.85 -1.26 -2.15
N CYS A 262 14.11 -0.87 -1.94
CA CYS A 262 14.82 0.01 -2.85
C CYS A 262 15.53 -0.81 -3.92
N LEU A 263 15.08 -0.68 -5.16
CA LEU A 263 15.61 -1.40 -6.33
C LEU A 263 16.99 -0.90 -6.80
N LYS A 264 17.52 0.15 -6.17
CA LYS A 264 18.86 0.68 -6.40
C LYS A 264 19.85 0.29 -5.31
N GLY A 265 19.43 -0.51 -4.33
CA GLY A 265 20.28 -1.01 -3.26
C GLY A 265 20.71 0.03 -2.24
N ILE A 266 20.03 1.16 -2.17
CA ILE A 266 20.30 2.21 -1.17
C ILE A 266 19.83 1.70 0.19
N LYS A 267 20.71 1.74 1.19
CA LYS A 267 20.44 1.20 2.54
C LYS A 267 19.75 2.21 3.45
N ASN A 268 20.09 3.49 3.33
CA ASN A 268 19.48 4.56 4.10
C ASN A 268 18.73 5.53 3.16
N PRO A 269 17.39 5.59 3.23
CA PRO A 269 16.59 6.54 2.46
C PRO A 269 17.00 8.01 2.62
N GLU A 270 17.47 8.40 3.81
CA GLU A 270 17.86 9.79 4.11
C GLU A 270 19.11 10.22 3.33
N LEU A 271 19.93 9.25 2.91
CA LEU A 271 21.16 9.46 2.12
C LEU A 271 20.94 9.15 0.63
N CYS A 272 19.68 9.12 0.17
CA CYS A 272 19.33 8.72 -1.18
C CYS A 272 19.62 9.84 -2.21
N TYR A 273 20.66 9.65 -3.03
CA TYR A 273 21.02 10.58 -4.11
C TYR A 273 19.94 10.70 -5.20
N ILE A 274 19.13 9.66 -5.41
CA ILE A 274 18.07 9.64 -6.44
C ILE A 274 17.01 10.70 -6.16
N SER A 275 16.64 10.89 -4.89
CA SER A 275 15.68 11.94 -4.52
C SER A 275 16.23 13.34 -4.81
N ALA A 276 17.55 13.54 -4.73
CA ALA A 276 18.18 14.80 -5.08
C ALA A 276 18.19 15.02 -6.59
N THR A 277 18.55 14.00 -7.39
CA THR A 277 18.58 14.10 -8.85
C THR A 277 17.19 14.29 -9.46
N GLU A 278 16.19 13.53 -9.00
CA GLU A 278 14.79 13.68 -9.45
C GLU A 278 14.25 15.09 -9.14
N LYS A 279 14.64 15.70 -8.01
CA LYS A 279 14.26 17.08 -7.67
C LYS A 279 14.96 18.13 -8.55
N ILE A 280 16.24 17.92 -8.87
CA ILE A 280 16.98 18.82 -9.78
C ILE A 280 16.36 18.80 -11.17
N ASP A 281 16.00 17.63 -11.69
CA ASP A 281 15.36 17.47 -13.00
C ASP A 281 13.96 18.15 -13.05
N LEU A 282 13.21 18.11 -11.94
CA LEU A 282 11.92 18.81 -11.83
C LEU A 282 12.11 20.33 -11.84
N CYS A 283 13.13 20.86 -11.14
CA CYS A 283 13.44 22.29 -11.18
C CYS A 283 13.92 22.75 -12.56
N ALA A 284 14.66 21.91 -13.28
CA ALA A 284 15.10 22.22 -14.64
C ALA A 284 13.94 22.26 -15.65
N LYS A 285 12.91 21.43 -15.47
CA LYS A 285 11.70 21.43 -16.32
C LYS A 285 10.71 22.55 -16.03
N GLN A 286 10.78 23.21 -14.87
CA GLN A 286 9.93 24.36 -14.53
C GLN A 286 10.49 25.70 -15.02
N ASN A 287 11.74 25.73 -15.47
CA ASN A 287 12.43 26.93 -15.97
C ASN A 287 12.51 26.98 -17.51
N ASN A 288 11.80 26.08 -18.20
CA ASN A 288 11.60 26.06 -19.66
C ASN A 288 10.11 26.08 -19.96
#